data_AF-A0A377JY13-F1
#
_entry.id   AF-A0A377JY13-F1
#
_cell.length_a   1.000
_cell.length_b   1.000
_cell.length_c   1.000
_cell.angle_alpha   90.00
_cell.angle_beta   90.00
_cell.angle_gamma   90.00
#
_symmetry.space_group_name_H-M   'P 1'
#
loop_
_entity.id
_entity.type
_entity.pdbx_description
1 polymer ?
#
loop_
_entity_poly.entity_id
_entity_poly.type
_entity_poly.pdbx_seq_one_letter_code
_entity_poly.pdbx_strand_id
1 'polypeptide(L)'
;MKQNGNIIYEKNVPAGEFEFNDVTQVYNGDLKIEIVESNGTVREFTQSAAELPVLQRKGRFRYNIALGEYRSDYKEFTKET
;
A
#
# COMPACT_ATOMS: atom_id res chain seq x y z
N MET A 1 0.14 -5.87 -5.30
CA MET A 1 0.35 -4.60 -4.58
C MET A 1 0.15 -4.83 -3.09
N LYS A 2 1.01 -4.24 -2.25
CA LYS A 2 1.09 -4.48 -0.81
C LYS A 2 1.04 -3.16 -0.04
N GLN A 3 0.30 -3.13 1.07
CA GLN A 3 0.29 -2.04 2.05
C GLN A 3 0.51 -2.61 3.45
N ASN A 4 1.49 -2.06 4.17
CA ASN A 4 1.85 -2.51 5.53
C ASN A 4 2.02 -4.05 5.60
N GLY A 5 2.70 -4.65 4.61
CA GLY A 5 2.91 -6.09 4.51
C GLY A 5 1.75 -6.93 3.95
N ASN A 6 0.55 -6.36 3.84
CA ASN A 6 -0.64 -7.08 3.37
C ASN A 6 -0.87 -6.89 1.86
N ILE A 7 -1.17 -7.97 1.13
CA ILE A 7 -1.57 -7.88 -0.28
C ILE A 7 -2.99 -7.31 -0.34
N ILE A 8 -3.14 -6.16 -0.98
CA ILE A 8 -4.45 -5.49 -1.14
C ILE A 8 -5.03 -5.60 -2.54
N TYR A 9 -4.19 -5.91 -3.54
CA TYR A 9 -4.61 -6.01 -4.93
C TYR A 9 -3.65 -6.90 -5.72
N GLU A 10 -4.20 -7.80 -6.52
CA GLU A 10 -3.46 -8.70 -7.41
C GLU A 10 -4.26 -8.92 -8.69
N LYS A 11 -3.61 -8.81 -9.85
CA LYS A 11 -4.25 -8.99 -11.16
C LYS A 11 -3.22 -9.37 -12.22
N ASN A 12 -3.60 -10.30 -13.08
CA ASN A 12 -2.83 -10.62 -14.28
C ASN A 12 -3.18 -9.64 -15.41
N VAL A 13 -2.16 -9.14 -16.11
CA VAL A 13 -2.30 -8.19 -17.21
C VAL A 13 -1.55 -8.69 -18.44
N PRO A 14 -2.01 -8.37 -19.66
CA PRO A 14 -1.27 -8.68 -20.88
C PRO A 14 0.03 -7.88 -20.95
N ALA A 15 0.95 -8.29 -21.83
CA ALA A 15 2.17 -7.55 -22.09
C ALA A 15 1.86 -6.18 -22.73
N GLY A 16 2.49 -5.12 -22.23
CA GLY A 16 2.30 -3.75 -22.70
C GLY A 16 2.07 -2.77 -21.56
N GLU A 17 1.65 -1.55 -21.90
CA GLU A 17 1.24 -0.55 -20.93
C GLU A 17 -0.10 -0.93 -20.28
N PHE A 18 -0.22 -0.69 -18.99
CA PHE A 18 -1.43 -0.95 -18.22
C PHE A 18 -1.60 0.12 -17.13
N GLU A 19 -2.85 0.31 -16.73
CA GLU A 19 -3.24 1.20 -15.64
C GLU A 19 -4.26 0.48 -14.75
N PHE A 20 -4.21 0.76 -13.45
CA PHE A 20 -5.20 0.29 -12.48
C PHE A 20 -5.91 1.50 -11.86
N ASN A 21 -7.22 1.61 -12.11
CA ASN A 21 -8.07 2.71 -11.62
C ASN A 21 -9.02 2.28 -10.50
N ASP A 22 -8.96 1.01 -10.11
CA ASP A 22 -9.84 0.31 -9.17
C ASP A 22 -9.13 -0.11 -7.87
N VAL A 23 -7.94 0.42 -7.61
CA VAL A 23 -7.17 0.11 -6.40
C VAL A 23 -7.71 0.94 -5.23
N THR A 24 -8.40 0.27 -4.30
CA THR A 24 -8.85 0.91 -3.07
C THR A 24 -7.74 0.87 -2.03
N GLN A 25 -7.33 2.04 -1.55
CA GLN A 25 -6.34 2.15 -0.49
C GLN A 25 -6.96 1.78 0.86
N VAL A 26 -6.38 0.79 1.56
CA VAL A 26 -6.90 0.29 2.85
C VAL A 26 -6.27 1.06 4.02
N TYR A 27 -5.03 1.51 3.86
CA TYR A 27 -4.27 2.24 4.89
C TYR A 27 -3.65 3.51 4.34
N ASN A 28 -3.52 4.53 5.20
CA ASN A 28 -2.66 5.69 4.91
C ASN A 28 -1.20 5.22 4.90
N GLY A 29 -0.41 5.73 3.96
CA GLY A 29 0.99 5.38 3.78
C GLY A 29 1.32 4.81 2.40
N ASP A 30 2.55 4.34 2.27
CA ASP A 30 3.12 3.93 0.99
C ASP A 30 2.49 2.65 0.42
N LEU A 31 2.30 2.63 -0.89
CA LEU A 31 1.87 1.45 -1.64
C LEU A 31 3.10 0.80 -2.30
N LYS A 32 3.44 -0.42 -1.87
CA LYS A 32 4.50 -1.22 -2.50
C LYS A 32 3.91 -1.98 -3.69
N ILE A 33 4.47 -1.78 -4.88
CA ILE A 33 4.02 -2.40 -6.11
C ILE A 33 5.13 -3.34 -6.58
N GLU A 34 4.71 -4.56 -6.95
CA GLU A 34 5.57 -5.64 -7.41
C GLU A 34 4.97 -6.17 -8.70
N ILE A 35 5.75 -6.13 -9.78
CA ILE A 35 5.37 -6.66 -11.09
C ILE A 35 6.24 -7.89 -11.35
N VAL A 36 5.61 -9.05 -11.43
CA VAL A 36 6.27 -10.31 -11.77
C VAL A 36 6.05 -10.58 -13.25
N GLU A 37 7.12 -10.54 -14.04
CA GLU A 37 7.09 -10.85 -15.46
C GLU A 37 7.08 -12.36 -15.72
N SER A 38 6.65 -12.78 -16.91
CA SER A 38 6.61 -14.20 -17.31
C SER A 38 7.99 -14.86 -17.36
N ASN A 39 9.07 -14.08 -17.47
CA ASN A 39 10.45 -14.54 -17.41
C ASN A 39 10.98 -14.67 -15.97
N GLY A 40 10.16 -14.38 -14.95
CA GLY A 40 10.55 -14.40 -13.54
C GLY A 40 11.21 -13.11 -13.03
N THR A 41 11.40 -12.10 -13.88
CA THR A 41 11.93 -10.78 -13.48
C THR A 41 10.91 -10.08 -12.59
N VAL A 42 11.37 -9.54 -11.47
CA VAL A 42 10.53 -8.77 -10.55
C VAL A 42 10.93 -7.31 -10.62
N ARG A 43 9.94 -6.43 -10.87
CA ARG A 43 10.11 -4.98 -10.78
C ARG A 43 9.38 -4.48 -9.56
N GLU A 44 10.10 -3.79 -8.67
CA GLU A 44 9.52 -3.18 -7.48
C GLU A 44 9.56 -1.66 -7.55
N PHE A 45 8.47 -1.01 -7.16
CA PHE A 45 8.45 0.43 -6.94
C PHE A 45 7.46 0.78 -5.83
N THR A 46 7.71 1.92 -5.19
CA THR A 46 6.88 2.42 -4.09
C THR A 46 6.17 3.68 -4.53
N GLN A 47 4.85 3.65 -4.52
CA GLN A 47 4.02 4.82 -4.77
C GLN A 47 3.60 5.40 -3.42
N SER A 48 4.10 6.59 -3.09
CA SER A 48 3.65 7.29 -1.90
C SER A 48 2.22 7.78 -2.07
N ALA A 49 1.39 7.55 -1.06
CA ALA A 49 0.05 8.12 -1.00
C ALA A 49 0.15 9.59 -0.61
N ALA A 50 -0.57 10.45 -1.33
CA ALA A 50 -0.67 11.85 -0.97
C ALA A 50 -1.62 12.01 0.22
N GLU A 51 -1.10 12.42 1.38
CA GLU A 51 -1.94 12.87 2.48
C GLU A 51 -2.31 14.33 2.25
N LEU A 52 -3.60 14.60 1.98
CA LEU A 52 -4.11 15.97 1.96
C LEU A 52 -4.33 16.44 3.40
N PRO A 53 -3.69 17.54 3.85
CA PRO A 53 -3.93 18.09 5.17
C PRO A 53 -5.41 18.47 5.33
N VAL A 54 -6.03 18.05 6.42
CA VAL A 54 -7.42 18.40 6.72
C VAL A 54 -7.47 19.80 7.35
N LEU A 55 -7.94 20.80 6.60
CA LEU A 55 -8.15 22.15 7.10
C LEU A 55 -9.17 22.17 8.25
N GLN A 56 -8.80 22.78 9.38
CA GLN A 56 -9.69 23.00 10.52
C GLN A 56 -10.22 24.44 10.51
N ARG A 57 -11.50 24.63 10.81
CA ARG A 57 -12.05 25.97 11.05
C ARG A 57 -11.46 26.54 12.34
N LYS A 58 -11.26 27.86 12.38
CA LYS A 58 -10.80 28.59 13.57
C LYS A 58 -11.68 28.24 14.79
N GLY A 59 -11.05 27.90 15.91
CA GLY A 59 -11.74 27.55 17.16
C GLY A 59 -12.15 26.08 17.31
N ARG A 60 -11.86 25.21 16.32
CA ARG A 60 -12.05 23.76 16.44
C ARG A 60 -10.73 23.04 16.69
N PHE A 61 -10.76 22.09 17.62
CA PHE A 61 -9.64 21.21 17.91
C PHE A 61 -10.05 19.75 17.66
N ARG A 62 -9.15 18.97 17.07
CA ARG A 62 -9.32 17.53 16.85
C ARG A 62 -8.16 16.82 17.54
N TYR A 63 -8.46 15.89 18.43
CA TYR A 63 -7.47 15.10 19.17
C TYR A 63 -7.81 13.62 19.05
N ASN A 64 -6.78 12.77 19.02
CA ASN A 64 -6.90 11.31 19.06
C ASN A 64 -5.87 10.79 20.07
N ILE A 65 -6.29 9.91 20.97
CA ILE A 65 -5.44 9.28 21.98
C ILE A 65 -5.54 7.78 21.77
N ALA A 66 -4.39 7.12 21.56
CA ALA A 66 -4.29 5.68 21.43
C ALA A 66 -3.32 5.14 22.49
N LEU A 67 -3.70 4.06 23.17
CA LEU A 67 -2.89 3.34 24.15
C LEU A 67 -2.98 1.85 23.83
N GLY A 68 -1.85 1.18 23.66
CA GLY A 68 -1.79 -0.22 23.28
C GLY A 68 -0.44 -0.59 22.68
N GLU A 69 -0.33 -1.82 22.19
CA GLU A 69 0.88 -2.33 21.55
C GLU A 69 0.81 -2.15 20.04
N TYR A 70 1.93 -1.73 19.44
CA TYR A 70 2.04 -1.65 17.98
C TYR A 70 2.09 -3.06 17.39
N ARG A 71 1.13 -3.40 16.52
CA ARG A 71 1.16 -4.64 15.75
C ARG A 71 1.44 -4.33 14.28
N SER A 72 2.61 -4.77 13.81
CA SER A 72 2.98 -4.76 12.40
C SER A 72 2.79 -6.17 11.87
N ASP A 73 1.72 -6.41 11.12
CA ASP A 73 1.44 -7.72 10.50
C ASP A 73 2.34 -7.92 9.24
N TYR A 74 3.66 -7.77 9.39
CA TYR A 74 4.64 -8.09 8.34
C TYR A 74 4.85 -9.61 8.30
N LYS A 75 4.19 -10.29 7.36
CA LYS A 75 4.62 -11.63 6.93
C LYS A 75 5.57 -11.49 5.76
N GLU A 76 6.86 -11.69 6.00
CA GLU A 76 7.80 -11.99 4.92
C GLU A 76 7.41 -13.35 4.34
N PHE A 77 6.86 -13.35 3.11
CA PHE A 77 6.71 -14.57 2.33
C PHE A 77 8.10 -14.98 1.82
N THR A 78 8.91 -15.55 2.71
CA THR A 78 10.09 -16.31 2.30
C THR A 78 9.59 -17.63 1.75
N LYS A 79 9.64 -17.81 0.42
CA LYS A 79 9.48 -19.12 -0.21
C LYS A 79 10.67 -19.98 0.22
N GLU A 80 10.49 -20.85 1.20
CA GLU A 80 11.43 -21.96 1.41
C GLU A 80 11.29 -22.95 0.24
N THR A 81 12.45 -23.35 -0.29
CA THR A 81 12.64 -24.28 -1.42
C THR A 81 12.66 -25.72 -0.91
#